data_AF-A0A0F9GTC1-F1
#
_entry.id   AF-A0A0F9GTC1-F1
#
_cell.length_a   1.000
_cell.length_b   1.000
_cell.length_c   1.000
_cell.angle_alpha   90.00
_cell.angle_beta   90.00
_cell.angle_gamma   90.00
#
_symmetry.space_group_name_H-M   'P 1'
#
loop_
_entity.id
_entity.type
_entity.pdbx_description
1 polymer ?
#
loop_
_entity_poly.entity_id
_entity_poly.type
_entity_poly.pdbx_seq_one_letter_code
_entity_poly.pdbx_strand_id
1 'polypeptide(L)'
;MKKLLLLFIVIISLVGTVSSFEWDNLKYYNESGNELIVRDSIFKIFPTTEILKATLDTPHFYRVGAGYQKVAQFTINPSKDYNNVLTDFEFYNRKDKSRTEKNIDIKYLTIQNISQEIYGKSDNCIIQFDGFKYCEEIVIGEKIVEKEVWIDFNNSIKKEEKVIIGLFTDVQVGESIEWIPRIANVRVPEWAVWTESLNVGLVAYYSFNDTTAVYDSTPNNQDGVNNGATNTSGFLGSAYNCVGGDYAILPDLTSNFTTDASVNVWLK
;
A
#
# COMPACT_ATOMS: atom_id res chain seq x y z
N MET A 1 63.31 -2.98 -14.43
CA MET A 1 62.65 -4.31 -14.49
C MET A 1 62.29 -4.88 -13.12
N LYS A 2 63.21 -4.99 -12.14
CA LYS A 2 62.90 -5.54 -10.80
C LYS A 2 61.74 -4.83 -10.04
N LYS A 3 61.61 -3.51 -10.17
CA LYS A 3 60.51 -2.74 -9.54
C LYS A 3 59.12 -2.98 -10.17
N LEU A 4 59.09 -3.36 -11.45
CA LEU A 4 57.84 -3.59 -12.20
C LEU A 4 57.28 -4.98 -11.90
N LEU A 5 58.15 -5.97 -11.70
CA LEU A 5 57.77 -7.32 -11.26
C LEU A 5 57.20 -7.31 -9.82
N LEU A 6 57.77 -6.51 -8.93
CA LEU A 6 57.28 -6.37 -7.55
C LEU A 6 55.87 -5.75 -7.51
N LEU A 7 55.61 -4.74 -8.34
CA LEU A 7 54.29 -4.12 -8.45
C LEU A 7 53.23 -5.13 -8.95
N PHE A 8 53.60 -5.96 -9.93
CA PHE A 8 52.70 -6.99 -10.50
C PHE A 8 52.36 -8.08 -9.48
N ILE A 9 53.33 -8.50 -8.65
CA ILE A 9 53.13 -9.48 -7.58
C ILE A 9 52.23 -8.91 -6.46
N VAL A 10 52.40 -7.63 -6.10
CA VAL A 10 51.53 -6.96 -5.10
C VAL A 10 50.09 -6.84 -5.61
N ILE A 11 49.89 -6.53 -6.90
CA ILE A 11 48.55 -6.48 -7.50
C ILE A 11 47.90 -7.87 -7.49
N ILE A 12 48.63 -8.93 -7.81
CA ILE A 12 48.12 -10.32 -7.80
C ILE A 12 47.83 -10.82 -6.38
N SER A 13 48.65 -10.44 -5.39
CA SER A 13 48.45 -10.87 -4.00
C SER A 13 47.36 -10.07 -3.26
N LEU A 14 46.95 -8.91 -3.78
CA LEU A 14 45.77 -8.17 -3.33
C LEU A 14 44.44 -8.72 -3.90
N VAL A 15 44.47 -9.59 -4.93
CA VAL A 15 43.25 -10.23 -5.47
C VAL A 15 42.68 -11.28 -4.51
N GLY A 16 43.50 -11.83 -3.59
CA GLY A 16 43.08 -12.86 -2.64
C GLY A 16 42.28 -12.37 -1.43
N THR A 17 42.19 -11.06 -1.20
CA THR A 17 41.51 -10.46 -0.04
C THR A 17 40.36 -9.52 -0.40
N VAL A 18 40.01 -9.40 -1.68
CA VAL A 18 38.67 -8.91 -2.06
C VAL A 18 37.66 -9.99 -1.74
N SER A 19 37.37 -10.17 -0.45
CA SER A 19 36.00 -10.55 -0.08
C SER A 19 35.11 -9.56 -0.81
N SER A 20 34.19 -10.05 -1.62
CA SER A 20 33.18 -9.28 -2.35
C SER A 20 32.33 -8.48 -1.36
N PHE A 21 32.92 -7.40 -0.86
CA PHE A 21 32.28 -6.45 0.00
C PHE A 21 31.39 -5.65 -0.93
N GLU A 22 30.07 -5.67 -0.68
CA GLU A 22 28.99 -5.04 -1.46
C GLU A 22 29.08 -3.49 -1.55
N TRP A 23 30.27 -2.92 -1.31
CA TRP A 23 30.55 -1.50 -1.29
C TRP A 23 30.61 -0.92 -2.69
N ASP A 24 30.72 -1.73 -3.73
CA ASP A 24 30.94 -1.35 -5.12
C ASP A 24 29.72 -1.52 -6.04
N ASN A 25 28.52 -1.74 -5.49
CA ASN A 25 27.31 -1.86 -6.30
C ASN A 25 26.97 -0.54 -7.03
N LEU A 26 26.58 -0.63 -8.30
CA LEU A 26 26.08 0.48 -9.13
C LEU A 26 24.57 0.35 -9.35
N LYS A 27 23.83 1.44 -9.17
CA LYS A 27 22.41 1.53 -9.54
C LYS A 27 22.21 2.04 -10.96
N TYR A 28 21.19 1.50 -11.60
CA TYR A 28 20.57 2.03 -12.82
C TYR A 28 19.07 2.10 -12.55
N TYR A 29 18.49 3.29 -12.61
CA TYR A 29 17.06 3.49 -12.41
C TYR A 29 16.39 3.92 -13.71
N ASN A 30 15.30 3.25 -14.06
CA ASN A 30 14.46 3.57 -15.20
C ASN A 30 13.13 4.13 -14.70
N GLU A 31 12.98 5.45 -14.78
CA GLU A 31 11.78 6.18 -14.35
C GLU A 31 10.51 5.74 -15.11
N SER A 32 10.61 5.39 -16.39
CA SER A 32 9.44 4.99 -17.19
C SER A 32 8.89 3.62 -16.79
N GLY A 33 9.74 2.75 -16.28
CA GLY A 33 9.36 1.40 -15.83
C GLY A 33 9.29 1.24 -14.31
N ASN A 34 9.55 2.32 -13.55
CA ASN A 34 9.80 2.30 -12.10
C ASN A 34 10.73 1.14 -11.67
N GLU A 35 11.80 0.93 -12.43
CA GLU A 35 12.66 -0.24 -12.31
C GLU A 35 14.07 0.15 -11.87
N LEU A 36 14.56 -0.51 -10.84
CA LEU A 36 15.94 -0.47 -10.37
C LEU A 36 16.66 -1.74 -10.83
N ILE A 37 17.81 -1.56 -11.44
CA ILE A 37 18.79 -2.62 -11.69
C ILE A 37 20.04 -2.29 -10.87
N VAL A 38 20.46 -3.24 -10.04
CA VAL A 38 21.72 -3.17 -9.31
C VAL A 38 22.71 -4.12 -9.97
N ARG A 39 23.90 -3.60 -10.27
CA ARG A 39 25.01 -4.38 -10.81
C ARG A 39 26.20 -4.35 -9.86
N ASP A 40 26.90 -5.46 -9.75
CA ASP A 40 28.25 -5.44 -9.19
C ASP A 40 29.13 -4.54 -10.08
N SER A 41 30.23 -4.02 -9.53
CA SER A 41 31.18 -3.26 -10.33
C SER A 41 32.60 -3.39 -9.85
N ILE A 42 33.56 -3.28 -10.77
CA ILE A 42 34.97 -3.23 -10.42
C ILE A 42 35.33 -1.76 -10.17
N PHE A 43 35.76 -1.45 -8.94
CA PHE A 43 36.15 -0.10 -8.48
C PHE A 43 35.06 0.99 -8.60
N LYS A 44 33.76 0.66 -8.61
CA LYS A 44 32.66 1.63 -8.86
C LYS A 44 32.64 2.26 -10.26
N ILE A 45 33.44 1.75 -11.18
CA ILE A 45 33.62 2.36 -12.51
C ILE A 45 33.11 1.42 -13.62
N PHE A 46 33.41 0.13 -13.51
CA PHE A 46 33.08 -0.83 -14.57
C PHE A 46 31.96 -1.77 -14.11
N PRO A 47 30.70 -1.57 -14.57
CA PRO A 47 29.62 -2.48 -14.24
C PRO A 47 29.90 -3.86 -14.79
N THR A 48 29.62 -4.89 -14.00
CA THR A 48 29.79 -6.29 -14.40
C THR A 48 28.43 -6.95 -14.59
N THR A 49 28.01 -7.77 -13.64
CA THR A 49 26.79 -8.57 -13.69
C THR A 49 25.66 -7.91 -12.93
N GLU A 50 24.44 -8.09 -13.43
CA GLU A 50 23.24 -7.81 -12.66
C GLU A 50 23.17 -8.74 -11.45
N ILE A 51 22.89 -8.16 -10.29
CA ILE A 51 22.81 -8.87 -9.02
C ILE A 51 21.44 -8.76 -8.37
N LEU A 52 20.66 -7.76 -8.76
CA LEU A 52 19.32 -7.54 -8.26
C LEU A 52 18.55 -6.65 -9.21
N LYS A 53 17.28 -7.00 -9.41
CA LYS A 53 16.28 -6.17 -10.03
C LYS A 53 15.17 -5.90 -9.02
N ALA A 54 14.72 -4.65 -8.92
CA ALA A 54 13.55 -4.28 -8.14
C ALA A 54 12.60 -3.43 -8.98
N THR A 55 11.30 -3.66 -8.85
CA THR A 55 10.27 -2.93 -9.60
C THR A 55 9.24 -2.39 -8.61
N LEU A 56 8.98 -1.09 -8.65
CA LEU A 56 7.91 -0.49 -7.85
C LEU A 56 6.56 -0.87 -8.47
N ASP A 57 5.73 -1.57 -7.70
CA ASP A 57 4.43 -2.05 -8.16
C ASP A 57 3.33 -0.99 -7.91
N THR A 58 3.50 -0.15 -6.90
CA THR A 58 2.65 1.04 -6.67
C THR A 58 3.02 2.20 -7.59
N PRO A 59 2.11 3.15 -7.86
CA PRO A 59 2.47 4.40 -8.54
C PRO A 59 3.61 5.14 -7.82
N HIS A 60 4.46 5.82 -8.59
CA HIS A 60 5.54 6.64 -8.03
C HIS A 60 5.03 7.73 -7.07
N PHE A 61 3.85 8.28 -7.35
CA PHE A 61 3.09 9.14 -6.44
C PHE A 61 1.82 8.43 -5.99
N TYR A 62 1.92 7.69 -4.89
CA TYR A 62 0.81 6.87 -4.40
C TYR A 62 -0.07 7.65 -3.43
N ARG A 63 -1.39 7.62 -3.63
CA ARG A 63 -2.36 8.18 -2.68
C ARG A 63 -2.85 7.07 -1.76
N VAL A 64 -2.81 7.32 -0.47
CA VAL A 64 -3.17 6.37 0.58
C VAL A 64 -4.16 7.02 1.55
N GLY A 65 -4.99 6.24 2.23
CA GLY A 65 -5.87 6.78 3.27
C GLY A 65 -5.09 7.25 4.50
N ALA A 66 -5.76 7.69 5.55
CA ALA A 66 -5.15 7.85 6.88
C ALA A 66 -5.24 6.53 7.69
N GLY A 67 -4.39 6.37 8.69
CA GLY A 67 -4.32 5.19 9.56
C GLY A 67 -3.33 4.11 9.08
N TYR A 68 -3.23 3.02 9.86
CA TYR A 68 -2.34 1.91 9.58
C TYR A 68 -2.76 1.13 8.33
N GLN A 69 -1.91 1.17 7.29
CA GLN A 69 -2.18 0.50 6.03
C GLN A 69 -0.91 0.26 5.21
N LYS A 70 -1.05 -0.42 4.07
CA LYS A 70 0.02 -0.57 3.07
C LYS A 70 0.25 0.75 2.33
N VAL A 71 1.47 1.29 2.39
CA VAL A 71 1.85 2.56 1.74
C VAL A 71 2.76 2.40 0.53
N ALA A 72 3.26 1.20 0.28
CA ALA A 72 4.03 0.87 -0.91
C ALA A 72 4.00 -0.63 -1.18
N GLN A 73 4.22 -0.99 -2.45
CA GLN A 73 4.50 -2.35 -2.86
C GLN A 73 5.56 -2.34 -3.95
N PHE A 74 6.50 -3.27 -3.87
CA PHE A 74 7.51 -3.47 -4.89
C PHE A 74 7.98 -4.92 -4.91
N THR A 75 8.39 -5.37 -6.09
CA THR A 75 8.90 -6.69 -6.34
C THR A 75 10.43 -6.67 -6.35
N ILE A 76 11.08 -7.63 -5.70
CA ILE A 76 12.53 -7.88 -5.77
C ILE A 76 12.77 -9.22 -6.47
N ASN A 77 13.71 -9.25 -7.40
CA ASN A 77 14.22 -10.46 -8.03
C ASN A 77 15.77 -10.44 -7.99
N PRO A 78 16.40 -11.19 -7.07
CA PRO A 78 17.84 -11.18 -6.91
C PRO A 78 18.54 -12.29 -7.72
N SER A 79 19.70 -12.01 -8.30
CA SER A 79 20.53 -13.01 -9.01
C SER A 79 21.56 -13.70 -8.12
N LYS A 80 21.56 -13.38 -6.81
CA LYS A 80 22.37 -13.99 -5.75
C LYS A 80 21.60 -14.00 -4.41
N ASP A 81 22.06 -14.79 -3.45
CA ASP A 81 21.49 -14.81 -2.10
C ASP A 81 21.77 -13.49 -1.37
N TYR A 82 20.79 -12.99 -0.61
CA TYR A 82 20.93 -11.85 0.29
C TYR A 82 20.44 -12.23 1.69
N ASN A 83 21.17 -11.81 2.72
CA ASN A 83 20.76 -11.93 4.13
C ASN A 83 20.24 -10.60 4.71
N ASN A 84 20.26 -9.52 3.93
CA ASN A 84 19.83 -8.18 4.35
C ASN A 84 19.62 -7.27 3.12
N VAL A 85 18.62 -7.58 2.28
CA VAL A 85 18.46 -6.91 0.98
C VAL A 85 17.96 -5.46 1.10
N LEU A 86 17.18 -5.12 2.14
CA LEU A 86 16.67 -3.77 2.44
C LEU A 86 17.29 -3.23 3.73
N THR A 87 18.37 -2.48 3.61
CA THR A 87 19.21 -2.16 4.79
C THR A 87 18.73 -0.97 5.61
N ASP A 88 18.09 0.02 4.96
CA ASP A 88 17.67 1.27 5.59
C ASP A 88 16.61 1.97 4.73
N PHE A 89 15.85 2.86 5.35
CA PHE A 89 14.90 3.75 4.71
C PHE A 89 15.05 5.17 5.26
N GLU A 90 15.19 6.13 4.36
CA GLU A 90 15.14 7.55 4.70
C GLU A 90 13.76 8.10 4.32
N PHE A 91 13.13 8.86 5.22
CA PHE A 91 11.83 9.49 4.99
C PHE A 91 11.95 11.00 5.08
N TYR A 92 11.35 11.69 4.12
CA TYR A 92 11.33 13.15 4.06
C TYR A 92 9.90 13.64 3.87
N ASN A 93 9.48 14.59 4.70
CA ASN A 93 8.21 15.28 4.51
C ASN A 93 8.34 16.20 3.28
N ARG A 94 7.45 16.03 2.30
CA ARG A 94 7.55 16.79 1.05
C ARG A 94 7.19 18.25 1.19
N LYS A 95 6.42 18.63 2.21
CA LYS A 95 5.96 20.00 2.46
C LYS A 95 7.10 20.91 2.91
N ASP A 96 7.91 20.45 3.86
CA ASP A 96 8.98 21.23 4.49
C ASP A 96 10.40 20.68 4.20
N LYS A 97 10.50 19.55 3.49
CA LYS A 97 11.75 18.83 3.17
C LYS A 97 12.52 18.34 4.40
N SER A 98 11.89 18.33 5.57
CA SER A 98 12.50 17.83 6.79
C SER A 98 12.59 16.30 6.75
N ARG A 99 13.67 15.76 7.32
CA ARG A 99 13.77 14.32 7.58
C ARG A 99 12.81 13.98 8.71
N THR A 100 12.05 12.91 8.54
CA THR A 100 11.15 12.38 9.57
C THR A 100 11.49 10.91 9.86
N GLU A 101 11.13 10.45 11.04
CA GLU A 101 11.17 9.03 11.38
C GLU A 101 9.81 8.40 11.10
N LYS A 102 9.82 7.17 10.59
CA LYS A 102 8.63 6.36 10.35
C LYS A 102 8.88 4.94 10.84
N ASN A 103 7.96 4.42 11.64
CA ASN A 103 7.94 3.01 11.97
C ASN A 103 7.28 2.25 10.81
N ILE A 104 8.07 1.50 10.06
CA ILE A 104 7.60 0.74 8.91
C ILE A 104 7.66 -0.76 9.24
N ASP A 105 6.51 -1.41 9.13
CA ASP A 105 6.46 -2.87 9.09
C ASP A 105 6.70 -3.31 7.65
N ILE A 106 7.78 -4.06 7.45
CA ILE A 106 8.13 -4.63 6.16
C ILE A 106 7.60 -6.05 6.13
N LYS A 107 6.68 -6.32 5.20
CA LYS A 107 6.06 -7.63 5.02
C LYS A 107 6.28 -8.11 3.60
N TYR A 108 6.26 -9.43 3.39
CA TYR A 108 6.23 -10.00 2.05
C TYR A 108 4.92 -10.76 1.80
N LEU A 109 4.50 -10.77 0.54
CA LEU A 109 3.28 -11.42 0.10
C LEU A 109 3.51 -12.92 -0.06
N THR A 110 2.62 -13.71 0.53
CA THR A 110 2.52 -15.15 0.30
C THR A 110 1.07 -15.54 0.03
N ILE A 111 0.86 -16.72 -0.53
CA ILE A 111 -0.47 -17.29 -0.73
C ILE A 111 -0.63 -18.43 0.28
N GLN A 112 -1.67 -18.36 1.09
CA GLN A 112 -2.00 -19.40 2.06
C GLN A 112 -3.41 -19.93 1.84
N ASN A 113 -3.57 -21.23 2.08
CA ASN A 113 -4.88 -21.88 2.13
C ASN A 113 -5.52 -21.59 3.49
N ILE A 114 -6.61 -20.84 3.50
CA ILE A 114 -7.38 -20.54 4.71
C ILE A 114 -8.77 -21.19 4.63
N SER A 115 -9.27 -21.66 5.79
CA SER A 115 -10.66 -22.09 5.89
C SER A 115 -11.56 -20.87 5.98
N GLN A 116 -12.53 -20.76 5.07
CA GLN A 116 -13.53 -19.70 5.06
C GLN A 116 -14.91 -20.31 5.27
N GLU A 117 -15.61 -19.79 6.27
CA GLU A 117 -17.00 -20.14 6.55
C GLU A 117 -17.91 -19.73 5.38
N ILE A 118 -18.86 -20.60 5.06
CA ILE A 118 -19.93 -20.37 4.09
C ILE A 118 -21.21 -20.11 4.90
N TYR A 119 -21.81 -18.94 4.68
CA TYR A 119 -23.05 -18.56 5.33
C TYR A 119 -24.27 -18.90 4.46
N GLY A 120 -25.33 -19.37 5.11
CA GLY A 120 -26.63 -19.64 4.51
C GLY A 120 -27.75 -19.10 5.40
N LYS A 121 -28.96 -19.02 4.86
CA LYS A 121 -30.12 -18.57 5.65
C LYS A 121 -30.61 -19.69 6.56
N SER A 122 -30.88 -19.37 7.82
CA SER A 122 -31.56 -20.25 8.76
C SER A 122 -32.96 -20.61 8.26
N ASP A 123 -33.41 -21.83 8.54
CA ASP A 123 -34.78 -22.26 8.25
C ASP A 123 -35.82 -21.52 9.13
N ASN A 124 -35.38 -21.00 10.28
CA ASN A 124 -36.22 -20.31 11.26
C ASN A 124 -36.28 -18.80 11.00
N CYS A 125 -36.95 -18.40 9.92
CA CYS A 125 -37.12 -16.99 9.61
C CYS A 125 -38.33 -16.37 10.33
N ILE A 126 -38.20 -15.12 10.75
CA ILE A 126 -39.27 -14.33 11.37
C ILE A 126 -39.96 -13.50 10.29
N ILE A 127 -41.28 -13.50 10.26
CA ILE A 127 -42.08 -12.64 9.39
C ILE A 127 -42.47 -11.40 10.19
N GLN A 128 -42.10 -10.21 9.70
CA GLN A 128 -42.52 -8.94 10.29
C GLN A 128 -43.91 -8.50 9.79
N PHE A 129 -44.50 -7.52 10.46
CA PHE A 129 -45.88 -7.05 10.23
C PHE A 129 -46.15 -6.49 8.81
N ASP A 130 -45.10 -6.11 8.10
CA ASP A 130 -45.11 -5.63 6.71
C ASP A 130 -44.94 -6.76 5.67
N GLY A 131 -44.84 -8.01 6.12
CA GLY A 131 -44.61 -9.17 5.26
C GLY A 131 -43.14 -9.42 4.92
N PHE A 132 -42.21 -8.63 5.45
CA PHE A 132 -40.78 -8.88 5.26
C PHE A 132 -40.33 -10.09 6.08
N LYS A 133 -39.61 -11.01 5.40
CA LYS A 133 -39.06 -12.23 5.99
C LYS A 133 -37.60 -12.00 6.37
N TYR A 134 -37.33 -11.93 7.67
CA TYR A 134 -35.98 -11.85 8.22
C TYR A 134 -35.47 -13.25 8.54
N CYS A 135 -34.36 -13.66 7.91
CA CYS A 135 -33.69 -14.93 8.20
C CYS A 135 -32.30 -14.62 8.76
N GLU A 136 -31.94 -15.24 9.89
CA GLU A 136 -30.58 -15.18 10.41
C GLU A 136 -29.61 -15.89 9.45
N GLU A 137 -28.41 -15.33 9.28
CA GLU A 137 -27.33 -16.00 8.56
C GLU A 137 -26.59 -16.95 9.51
N ILE A 138 -26.52 -18.24 9.14
CA ILE A 138 -25.83 -19.29 9.91
C ILE A 138 -24.70 -19.88 9.07
N VAL A 139 -23.63 -20.34 9.72
CA VAL A 139 -22.55 -21.08 9.05
C VAL A 139 -23.09 -22.44 8.62
N ILE A 140 -23.11 -22.70 7.32
CA ILE A 140 -23.61 -23.96 6.72
C ILE A 140 -22.47 -24.87 6.21
N GLY A 141 -21.23 -24.40 6.29
CA GLY A 141 -20.06 -25.17 5.91
C GLY A 141 -18.80 -24.33 5.88
N GLU A 142 -17.72 -24.93 5.40
CA GLU A 142 -16.43 -24.27 5.20
C GLU A 142 -15.87 -24.63 3.83
N LYS A 143 -15.10 -23.73 3.23
CA LYS A 143 -14.30 -24.00 2.05
C LYS A 143 -12.87 -23.52 2.25
N ILE A 144 -11.93 -24.27 1.71
CA ILE A 144 -10.55 -23.81 1.62
C ILE A 144 -10.46 -22.83 0.45
N VAL A 145 -9.96 -21.63 0.72
CA VAL A 145 -9.68 -20.62 -0.30
C VAL A 145 -8.22 -20.19 -0.19
N GLU A 146 -7.59 -19.98 -1.34
CA GLU A 146 -6.30 -19.32 -1.41
C GLU A 146 -6.50 -17.83 -1.13
N LYS A 147 -5.78 -17.31 -0.14
CA LYS A 147 -5.77 -15.89 0.20
C LYS A 147 -4.35 -15.35 0.21
N GLU A 148 -4.22 -14.13 -0.29
CA GLU A 148 -3.04 -13.30 -0.12
C GLU A 148 -2.85 -12.94 1.35
N VAL A 149 -1.70 -13.30 1.91
CA VAL A 149 -1.32 -13.02 3.30
C VAL A 149 0.02 -12.29 3.32
N TRP A 150 0.09 -11.22 4.11
CA TRP A 150 1.32 -10.47 4.35
C TRP A 150 1.96 -10.95 5.65
N ILE A 151 3.19 -11.45 5.56
CA ILE A 151 3.96 -11.96 6.69
C ILE A 151 5.24 -11.18 6.86
N ASP A 152 5.73 -11.08 8.09
CA ASP A 152 6.90 -10.25 8.42
C ASP A 152 8.13 -10.69 7.63
N PHE A 153 8.82 -9.71 7.05
CA PHE A 153 9.96 -9.97 6.17
C PHE A 153 11.26 -9.94 6.97
N ASN A 154 11.98 -11.07 7.00
CA ASN A 154 13.26 -11.22 7.67
C ASN A 154 14.45 -10.61 6.89
N ASN A 155 14.15 -9.92 5.78
CA ASN A 155 15.10 -9.26 4.92
C ASN A 155 16.09 -10.16 4.15
N SER A 156 15.85 -11.46 4.15
CA SER A 156 16.65 -12.43 3.41
C SER A 156 15.89 -12.93 2.19
N ILE A 157 16.57 -13.06 1.06
CA ILE A 157 16.00 -13.58 -0.19
C ILE A 157 16.98 -14.54 -0.83
N LYS A 158 16.49 -15.67 -1.34
CA LYS A 158 17.31 -16.61 -2.10
C LYS A 158 17.45 -16.19 -3.56
N LYS A 159 18.56 -16.58 -4.16
CA LYS A 159 18.80 -16.38 -5.59
C LYS A 159 17.62 -16.91 -6.43
N GLU A 160 17.22 -16.12 -7.42
CA GLU A 160 16.07 -16.32 -8.32
C GLU A 160 14.69 -16.39 -7.63
N GLU A 161 14.61 -16.08 -6.34
CA GLU A 161 13.33 -16.02 -5.63
C GLU A 161 12.70 -14.64 -5.83
N LYS A 162 11.61 -14.59 -6.60
CA LYS A 162 10.82 -13.36 -6.77
C LYS A 162 9.99 -13.14 -5.51
N VAL A 163 10.27 -12.05 -4.79
CA VAL A 163 9.56 -11.67 -3.55
C VAL A 163 8.84 -10.35 -3.76
N ILE A 164 7.56 -10.29 -3.37
CA ILE A 164 6.76 -9.05 -3.39
C ILE A 164 6.76 -8.50 -1.97
N ILE A 165 7.29 -7.29 -1.81
CA ILE A 165 7.44 -6.58 -0.54
C ILE A 165 6.37 -5.50 -0.44
N GLY A 166 5.76 -5.40 0.74
CA GLY A 166 4.84 -4.34 1.13
C GLY A 166 5.37 -3.57 2.33
N LEU A 167 5.24 -2.25 2.29
CA LEU A 167 5.54 -1.38 3.44
C LEU A 167 4.24 -0.98 4.10
N PHE A 168 4.14 -1.17 5.41
CA PHE A 168 2.96 -0.85 6.21
C PHE A 168 3.32 0.14 7.30
N THR A 169 2.50 1.18 7.48
CA THR A 169 2.73 2.19 8.52
C THR A 169 1.45 2.97 8.79
N ASP A 170 1.45 3.73 9.88
CA ASP A 170 0.37 4.64 10.25
C ASP A 170 0.52 5.99 9.53
N VAL A 171 -0.41 6.28 8.62
CA VAL A 171 -0.42 7.51 7.82
C VAL A 171 -1.22 8.59 8.54
N GLN A 172 -0.59 9.75 8.79
CA GLN A 172 -1.26 10.88 9.42
C GLN A 172 -2.04 11.74 8.41
N VAL A 173 -3.12 12.38 8.86
CA VAL A 173 -3.89 13.30 8.01
C VAL A 173 -3.02 14.45 7.50
N GLY A 174 -3.09 14.72 6.20
CA GLY A 174 -2.30 15.73 5.51
C GLY A 174 -0.83 15.33 5.29
N GLU A 175 -0.45 14.09 5.54
CA GLU A 175 0.91 13.61 5.34
C GLU A 175 1.30 13.52 3.86
N SER A 176 2.55 13.84 3.53
CA SER A 176 3.15 13.57 2.22
C SER A 176 4.62 13.24 2.41
N ILE A 177 4.97 11.97 2.21
CA ILE A 177 6.30 11.43 2.49
C ILE A 177 6.95 10.93 1.22
N GLU A 178 8.15 11.43 0.97
CA GLU A 178 9.11 10.81 0.06
C GLU A 178 9.94 9.79 0.84
N TRP A 179 10.07 8.58 0.30
CA TRP A 179 10.83 7.52 0.93
C TRP A 179 11.91 6.97 0.01
N ILE A 180 13.09 6.79 0.59
CA ILE A 180 14.31 6.49 -0.13
C ILE A 180 14.90 5.21 0.46
N PRO A 181 14.70 4.04 -0.19
CA PRO A 181 15.24 2.79 0.30
C PRO A 181 16.72 2.63 -0.02
N ARG A 182 17.39 1.78 0.75
CA ARG A 182 18.67 1.17 0.40
C ARG A 182 18.48 -0.29 0.04
N ILE A 183 18.47 -0.59 -1.26
CA ILE A 183 18.26 -1.93 -1.82
C ILE A 183 19.62 -2.48 -2.27
N ALA A 184 20.01 -3.66 -1.76
CA ALA A 184 21.36 -4.23 -1.95
C ALA A 184 22.47 -3.20 -1.67
N ASN A 185 22.36 -2.49 -0.54
CA ASN A 185 23.27 -1.43 -0.11
C ASN A 185 23.36 -0.20 -1.02
N VAL A 186 22.51 -0.08 -2.04
CA VAL A 186 22.46 1.09 -2.91
C VAL A 186 21.27 1.98 -2.58
N ARG A 187 21.53 3.27 -2.36
CA ARG A 187 20.51 4.29 -2.05
C ARG A 187 19.77 4.72 -3.32
N VAL A 188 18.43 4.72 -3.27
CA VAL A 188 17.57 4.98 -4.44
C VAL A 188 16.65 6.19 -4.19
N PRO A 189 17.14 7.44 -4.31
CA PRO A 189 16.35 8.65 -4.06
C PRO A 189 15.16 8.83 -4.99
N GLU A 190 15.23 8.33 -6.21
CA GLU A 190 14.20 8.50 -7.24
C GLU A 190 13.08 7.46 -7.11
N TRP A 191 12.83 6.94 -5.91
CA TRP A 191 12.03 5.72 -5.75
C TRP A 191 10.53 5.98 -5.73
N ALA A 192 10.01 6.59 -4.65
CA ALA A 192 8.57 6.80 -4.53
C ALA A 192 8.16 7.79 -3.43
N VAL A 193 6.90 8.20 -3.52
CA VAL A 193 6.20 9.09 -2.60
C VAL A 193 4.84 8.50 -2.26
N TRP A 194 4.44 8.55 -0.99
CA TRP A 194 3.03 8.43 -0.61
C TRP A 194 2.47 9.77 -0.13
N THR A 195 1.18 10.00 -0.33
CA THR A 195 0.47 11.18 0.15
C THR A 195 -0.90 10.76 0.68
N GLU A 196 -1.21 11.19 1.89
CA GLU A 196 -2.51 10.97 2.50
C GLU A 196 -3.60 11.66 1.66
N SER A 197 -4.71 10.96 1.50
CA SER A 197 -5.85 11.41 0.73
C SER A 197 -7.12 10.74 1.24
N LEU A 198 -8.02 11.55 1.81
CA LEU A 198 -9.37 11.15 2.23
C LEU A 198 -10.24 10.57 1.11
N ASN A 199 -9.88 10.80 -0.15
CA ASN A 199 -10.62 10.31 -1.32
C ASN A 199 -10.19 8.89 -1.76
N VAL A 200 -9.23 8.26 -1.09
CA VAL A 200 -8.79 6.90 -1.45
C VAL A 200 -9.81 5.89 -0.94
N GLY A 201 -10.36 5.09 -1.86
CA GLY A 201 -11.38 4.09 -1.51
C GLY A 201 -12.73 4.69 -1.12
N LEU A 202 -12.96 5.99 -1.37
CA LEU A 202 -14.23 6.65 -1.08
C LEU A 202 -15.30 6.13 -2.05
N VAL A 203 -16.27 5.40 -1.50
CA VAL A 203 -17.37 4.79 -2.27
C VAL A 203 -18.51 5.77 -2.51
N ALA A 204 -18.85 6.60 -1.53
CA ALA A 204 -19.90 7.60 -1.65
C ALA A 204 -19.60 8.80 -0.74
N TYR A 205 -20.00 9.99 -1.18
CA TYR A 205 -19.89 11.23 -0.41
C TYR A 205 -21.10 12.11 -0.67
N TYR A 206 -22.02 12.08 0.28
CA TYR A 206 -23.30 12.74 0.16
C TYR A 206 -23.21 14.20 0.60
N SER A 207 -23.57 15.11 -0.30
CA SER A 207 -23.71 16.53 0.00
C SER A 207 -25.18 16.90 0.23
N PHE A 208 -25.42 17.78 1.20
CA PHE A 208 -26.75 18.18 1.66
C PHE A 208 -27.11 19.59 1.20
N ASN A 209 -26.76 19.91 -0.06
CA ASN A 209 -26.91 21.25 -0.62
C ASN A 209 -28.26 21.48 -1.31
N ASP A 210 -29.06 20.43 -1.52
CA ASP A 210 -30.34 20.47 -2.23
C ASP A 210 -31.51 20.16 -1.31
N THR A 211 -32.70 20.72 -1.56
CA THR A 211 -33.87 20.51 -0.70
C THR A 211 -34.71 19.29 -1.10
N THR A 212 -34.38 18.64 -2.21
CA THR A 212 -35.15 17.54 -2.82
C THR A 212 -34.34 16.28 -3.08
N ALA A 213 -33.04 16.42 -3.34
CA ALA A 213 -32.12 15.31 -3.61
C ALA A 213 -30.97 15.26 -2.60
N VAL A 214 -30.29 14.12 -2.50
CA VAL A 214 -29.04 13.98 -1.74
C VAL A 214 -27.95 13.58 -2.73
N TYR A 215 -27.15 14.54 -3.18
CA TYR A 215 -26.20 14.27 -4.24
C TYR A 215 -24.96 13.53 -3.74
N ASP A 216 -24.65 12.41 -4.37
CA ASP A 216 -23.37 11.72 -4.21
C ASP A 216 -22.33 12.42 -5.09
N SER A 217 -21.34 13.05 -4.46
CA SER A 217 -20.30 13.79 -5.18
C SER A 217 -19.12 12.91 -5.62
N THR A 218 -19.25 11.58 -5.52
CA THR A 218 -18.29 10.64 -6.11
C THR A 218 -18.64 10.31 -7.56
N PRO A 219 -17.72 9.70 -8.34
CA PRO A 219 -18.02 9.25 -9.70
C PRO A 219 -19.12 8.18 -9.80
N ASN A 220 -19.55 7.59 -8.67
CA ASN A 220 -20.57 6.55 -8.66
C ASN A 220 -21.99 7.11 -8.84
N ASN A 221 -22.18 8.41 -8.59
CA ASN A 221 -23.44 9.13 -8.79
C ASN A 221 -24.65 8.41 -8.18
N GLN A 222 -24.49 7.91 -6.95
CA GLN A 222 -25.54 7.18 -6.26
C GLN A 222 -26.45 8.13 -5.48
N ASP A 223 -27.14 9.02 -6.19
CA ASP A 223 -27.94 10.06 -5.55
C ASP A 223 -29.11 9.50 -4.73
N GLY A 224 -29.31 10.09 -3.56
CA GLY A 224 -30.44 9.83 -2.67
C GLY A 224 -31.60 10.81 -2.84
N VAL A 225 -32.65 10.57 -2.06
CA VAL A 225 -33.88 11.38 -2.04
C VAL A 225 -34.04 12.02 -0.67
N ASN A 226 -34.27 13.33 -0.64
CA ASN A 226 -34.63 14.04 0.59
C ASN A 226 -36.16 14.08 0.74
N ASN A 227 -36.69 13.52 1.83
CA ASN A 227 -38.11 13.46 2.14
C ASN A 227 -38.44 14.42 3.29
N GLY A 228 -38.41 15.72 3.01
CA GLY A 228 -38.92 16.77 3.92
C GLY A 228 -37.86 17.49 4.74
N ALA A 229 -36.62 16.98 4.83
CA ALA A 229 -35.59 17.65 5.60
C ALA A 229 -35.20 19.00 4.99
N THR A 230 -34.90 19.97 5.85
CA THR A 230 -34.56 21.34 5.42
C THR A 230 -33.07 21.60 5.52
N ASN A 231 -32.51 22.35 4.57
CA ASN A 231 -31.10 22.68 4.60
C ASN A 231 -30.80 23.64 5.75
N THR A 232 -29.71 23.37 6.45
CA THR A 232 -29.15 24.22 7.51
C THR A 232 -27.64 24.29 7.35
N SER A 233 -26.98 25.17 8.12
CA SER A 233 -25.52 25.22 8.14
C SER A 233 -24.95 24.02 8.90
N GLY A 234 -24.12 23.25 8.20
CA GLY A 234 -23.37 22.13 8.76
C GLY A 234 -21.96 22.50 9.18
N PHE A 235 -21.23 21.54 9.75
CA PHE A 235 -19.80 21.69 10.05
C PHE A 235 -18.96 21.86 8.77
N LEU A 236 -19.33 21.15 7.71
CA LEU A 236 -18.72 21.23 6.37
C LEU A 236 -19.77 21.72 5.35
N GLY A 237 -20.02 23.02 5.32
CA GLY A 237 -20.96 23.63 4.38
C GLY A 237 -22.42 23.47 4.83
N SER A 238 -23.20 22.67 4.11
CA SER A 238 -24.63 22.45 4.38
C SER A 238 -24.88 21.11 5.08
N ALA A 239 -25.95 21.04 5.86
CA ALA A 239 -26.46 19.83 6.50
C ALA A 239 -27.99 19.80 6.38
N TYR A 240 -28.60 18.64 6.66
CA TYR A 240 -30.04 18.54 6.81
C TYR A 240 -30.47 18.65 8.27
N ASN A 241 -31.47 19.48 8.49
CA ASN A 241 -32.24 19.57 9.71
C ASN A 241 -33.54 18.78 9.51
N CYS A 242 -33.64 17.62 10.17
CA CYS A 242 -34.80 16.75 10.10
C CYS A 242 -35.72 17.02 11.30
N VAL A 243 -36.97 17.41 11.06
CA VAL A 243 -37.97 17.66 12.10
C VAL A 243 -39.22 16.81 11.83
N GLY A 244 -39.54 15.89 12.74
CA GLY A 244 -40.84 15.22 12.77
C GLY A 244 -41.24 14.49 11.47
N GLY A 245 -40.67 13.30 11.24
CA GLY A 245 -41.01 12.46 10.08
C GLY A 245 -40.16 12.70 8.84
N ASP A 246 -39.26 13.68 8.87
CA ASP A 246 -38.26 13.93 7.83
C ASP A 246 -37.18 12.85 7.79
N TYR A 247 -36.72 12.48 6.60
CA TYR A 247 -35.60 11.57 6.41
C TYR A 247 -34.98 11.70 5.02
N ALA A 248 -33.74 11.22 4.88
CA ALA A 248 -33.10 11.02 3.58
C ALA A 248 -33.00 9.52 3.30
N ILE A 249 -33.30 9.12 2.07
CA ILE A 249 -33.07 7.75 1.58
C ILE A 249 -31.81 7.80 0.73
N LEU A 250 -30.80 7.03 1.11
CA LEU A 250 -29.62 6.79 0.29
C LEU A 250 -29.84 5.46 -0.46
N PRO A 251 -29.46 5.37 -1.74
CA PRO A 251 -29.59 4.11 -2.48
C PRO A 251 -28.62 3.06 -1.93
N ASP A 252 -28.94 1.80 -2.20
CA ASP A 252 -28.02 0.71 -1.93
C ASP A 252 -26.74 0.89 -2.74
N LEU A 253 -25.60 0.86 -2.06
CA LEU A 253 -24.31 1.00 -2.70
C LEU A 253 -24.06 -0.21 -3.61
N THR A 254 -23.97 0.04 -4.92
CA THR A 254 -23.75 -1.00 -5.94
C THR A 254 -22.42 -1.75 -5.78
N SER A 255 -21.49 -1.23 -4.98
CA SER A 255 -20.27 -1.93 -4.61
C SER A 255 -20.60 -3.01 -3.58
N ASN A 256 -20.51 -4.28 -3.98
CA ASN A 256 -20.43 -5.37 -3.02
C ASN A 256 -19.26 -5.05 -2.06
N PHE A 257 -19.58 -4.75 -0.80
CA PHE A 257 -18.60 -4.63 0.26
C PHE A 257 -18.01 -6.02 0.53
N THR A 258 -17.09 -6.44 -0.33
CA THR A 258 -16.31 -7.68 -0.17
C THR A 258 -15.15 -7.50 0.81
N THR A 259 -14.97 -6.27 1.31
CA THR A 259 -13.94 -5.86 2.26
C THR A 259 -14.57 -5.01 3.36
N ASP A 260 -13.80 -4.78 4.42
CA ASP A 260 -14.16 -3.87 5.49
C ASP A 260 -14.52 -2.48 4.96
N ALA A 261 -15.53 -1.85 5.56
CA ALA A 261 -16.02 -0.53 5.19
C ALA A 261 -16.07 0.37 6.43
N SER A 262 -15.98 1.68 6.20
CA SER A 262 -16.16 2.68 7.26
C SER A 262 -17.18 3.72 6.81
N VAL A 263 -18.02 4.15 7.76
CA VAL A 263 -19.01 5.21 7.56
C VAL A 263 -18.65 6.36 8.49
N ASN A 264 -18.53 7.55 7.92
CA ASN A 264 -18.24 8.77 8.67
C ASN A 264 -19.39 9.75 8.48
N VAL A 265 -19.97 10.23 9.59
CA VAL A 265 -21.09 11.18 9.57
C VAL A 265 -20.92 12.22 10.66
N TRP A 266 -21.27 13.47 10.34
CA TRP A 266 -21.39 14.55 11.31
C TRP A 266 -22.85 14.67 11.74
N LEU A 267 -23.13 14.42 13.02
CA LEU A 267 -24.47 14.50 13.59
C LEU A 267 -24.48 15.53 14.72
N LYS A 268 -25.60 16.24 14.87
CA LYS A 268 -25.82 17.23 15.93
C LYS A 268 -27.20 17.02 16.54
#